data_AF-A0A1B0G9D3-F1
#
_entry.id   AF-A0A1B0G9D3-F1
#
_cell.length_a   1.000
_cell.length_b   1.000
_cell.length_c   1.000
_cell.angle_alpha   90.00
_cell.angle_beta   90.00
_cell.angle_gamma   90.00
#
_symmetry.space_group_name_H-M   'P 1'
#
loop_
_entity.id
_entity.type
_entity.pdbx_description
1 polymer ?
#
loop_
_entity_poly.entity_id
_entity_poly.type
_entity_poly.pdbx_seq_one_letter_code
_entity_poly.pdbx_strand_id
1 'polypeptide(L)'
;GSQQNRITLQGVDYHALEILIEYVYTSTVEVKGDNVKVLLIAANLLQLIDVRDGCCDYLQTQLDASNCLGIRDFSHTHGYVELVNCVDTYIEKHFNEVRQFEECLNLTHEQVISLIGNDGISVSSEEEVYECVINWIRYDPTPREQYTADLMKHNNRIELIAKISSKP
;
A
#
# COMPACT_ATOMS: atom_id res chain seq x y z
N GLY A 1 9.55 -11.06 -41.38
CA GLY A 1 9.02 -10.24 -40.28
C GLY A 1 9.40 -8.81 -40.56
N SER A 2 8.48 -7.86 -40.43
CA SER A 2 8.71 -6.44 -40.68
C SER A 2 9.88 -5.91 -39.85
N GLN A 3 10.94 -5.41 -40.50
CA GLN A 3 12.01 -4.67 -39.83
C GLN A 3 11.52 -3.25 -39.54
N GLN A 4 11.12 -3.01 -38.30
CA GLN A 4 10.86 -1.66 -37.80
C GLN A 4 12.11 -1.18 -37.06
N ASN A 5 12.68 -0.05 -37.49
CA ASN A 5 13.88 0.55 -36.88
C ASN A 5 13.56 1.41 -35.65
N ARG A 6 12.27 1.56 -35.29
CA ARG A 6 11.81 2.36 -34.17
C ARG A 6 10.62 1.67 -33.52
N ILE A 7 10.64 1.63 -32.20
CA ILE A 7 9.52 1.20 -31.37
C ILE A 7 9.15 2.36 -30.44
N THR A 8 7.86 2.49 -30.14
CA THR A 8 7.38 3.43 -29.12
C THR A 8 6.92 2.62 -27.92
N LEU A 9 7.62 2.77 -26.80
CA LEU A 9 7.23 2.18 -25.53
C LEU A 9 6.26 3.13 -24.83
N GLN A 10 5.09 2.61 -24.46
CA GLN A 10 4.07 3.33 -23.70
C GLN A 10 4.07 2.81 -22.26
N GLY A 11 3.81 3.69 -21.30
CA GLY A 11 3.73 3.29 -19.88
C GLY A 11 5.08 3.02 -19.21
N VAL A 12 6.19 3.51 -19.78
CA VAL A 12 7.52 3.42 -19.18
C VAL A 12 8.04 4.83 -18.91
N ASP A 13 8.50 5.04 -17.68
CA ASP A 13 9.18 6.27 -17.32
C ASP A 13 10.51 6.39 -18.08
N TYR A 14 10.81 7.58 -18.61
CA TYR A 14 12.02 7.81 -19.41
C TYR A 14 13.30 7.50 -18.63
N HIS A 15 13.36 7.93 -17.37
CA HIS A 15 14.55 7.75 -16.53
C HIS A 15 14.71 6.27 -16.12
N ALA A 16 13.62 5.59 -15.79
CA ALA A 16 13.65 4.15 -15.55
C ALA A 16 14.16 3.39 -16.78
N LEU A 17 13.71 3.75 -17.99
CA LEU A 17 14.17 3.12 -19.23
C LEU A 17 15.67 3.34 -19.47
N GLU A 18 16.17 4.56 -19.23
CA GLU A 18 17.59 4.89 -19.36
C GLU A 18 18.46 4.01 -18.45
N ILE A 19 18.06 3.88 -17.18
CA ILE A 19 18.71 3.00 -16.19
C ILE A 19 18.69 1.53 -16.65
N LEU A 20 17.55 1.05 -17.15
CA LEU A 20 17.41 -0.35 -17.58
C LEU A 20 18.22 -0.66 -18.84
N ILE A 21 18.37 0.30 -19.74
CA ILE A 21 19.28 0.16 -20.89
C ILE A 21 20.72 0.03 -20.40
N GLU A 22 21.17 0.90 -19.49
CA GLU A 22 22.51 0.79 -18.91
C GLU A 22 22.73 -0.55 -18.20
N TYR A 23 21.73 -1.04 -17.46
CA TYR A 23 21.76 -2.35 -16.84
C TYR A 23 21.96 -3.47 -17.87
N VAL A 24 21.29 -3.44 -19.03
CA VAL A 24 21.45 -4.47 -20.08
C VAL A 24 22.90 -4.54 -20.60
N TYR A 25 23.66 -3.44 -20.56
CA TYR A 25 25.07 -3.43 -20.98
C TYR A 25 26.06 -3.73 -19.85
N THR A 26 25.73 -3.38 -18.61
CA THR A 26 26.66 -3.43 -17.47
C THR A 26 26.39 -4.56 -16.48
N SER A 27 25.18 -5.14 -16.53
CA SER A 27 24.61 -6.04 -15.52
C SER A 27 24.57 -5.44 -14.11
N THR A 28 24.58 -4.11 -13.99
CA THR A 28 24.53 -3.39 -12.71
C THR A 28 23.42 -2.36 -12.73
N VAL A 29 22.70 -2.25 -11.61
CA VAL A 29 21.64 -1.27 -11.41
C VAL A 29 21.62 -0.82 -9.96
N GLU A 30 21.40 0.48 -9.74
CA GLU A 30 21.29 1.05 -8.40
C GLU A 30 19.82 1.34 -8.08
N VAL A 31 19.28 0.63 -7.08
CA VAL A 31 17.89 0.80 -6.61
C VAL A 31 17.86 1.76 -5.42
N LYS A 32 17.00 2.77 -5.47
CA LYS A 32 16.84 3.85 -4.48
C LYS A 32 15.37 4.14 -4.23
N GLY A 33 15.06 4.77 -3.10
CA GLY A 33 13.68 5.08 -2.72
C GLY A 33 12.93 5.97 -3.71
N ASP A 34 13.62 6.85 -4.42
CA ASP A 34 13.05 7.74 -5.44
C ASP A 34 12.83 7.07 -6.81
N ASN A 35 13.62 6.06 -7.16
CA ASN A 35 13.54 5.37 -8.46
C ASN A 35 12.82 4.01 -8.41
N VAL A 36 12.72 3.36 -7.25
CA VAL A 36 12.34 1.94 -7.15
C VAL A 36 10.97 1.63 -7.74
N LYS A 37 9.97 2.51 -7.55
CA LYS A 37 8.60 2.28 -8.04
C LYS A 37 8.53 2.32 -9.56
N VAL A 38 9.14 3.34 -10.18
CA VAL A 38 9.16 3.47 -11.65
C VAL A 38 10.04 2.41 -12.29
N LEU A 39 11.16 2.06 -11.63
CA LEU A 39 12.06 1.00 -12.06
C LEU A 39 11.40 -0.38 -12.02
N LEU A 40 10.66 -0.69 -10.96
CA LEU A 40 9.92 -1.93 -10.80
C LEU A 40 8.86 -2.11 -11.90
N ILE A 41 8.07 -1.07 -12.19
CA ILE A 41 7.08 -1.10 -13.28
C ILE A 41 7.77 -1.37 -14.62
N ALA A 42 8.84 -0.61 -14.92
CA ALA A 42 9.57 -0.72 -16.17
C ALA A 42 10.25 -2.08 -16.34
N ALA A 43 10.91 -2.58 -15.28
CA ALA A 43 11.56 -3.88 -15.27
C ALA A 43 10.55 -5.02 -15.47
N ASN A 44 9.38 -4.92 -14.85
CA ASN A 44 8.30 -5.87 -15.05
C ASN A 44 7.77 -5.84 -16.51
N LEU A 45 7.56 -4.66 -17.09
CA LEU A 45 7.11 -4.55 -18.48
C LEU A 45 8.13 -5.12 -19.46
N LEU A 46 9.41 -4.83 -19.24
CA LEU A 46 10.51 -5.27 -20.10
C LEU A 46 11.02 -6.68 -19.78
N GLN A 47 10.38 -7.37 -18.82
CA GLN A 47 10.71 -8.73 -18.41
C GLN A 47 12.15 -8.89 -17.90
N LEU A 48 12.68 -7.85 -17.25
CA LEU A 48 13.98 -7.87 -16.56
C LEU A 48 13.78 -8.36 -15.13
N ILE A 49 13.64 -9.68 -15.00
CA ILE A 49 13.25 -10.36 -13.76
C ILE A 49 14.19 -10.04 -12.60
N ASP A 50 15.51 -10.07 -12.82
CA ASP A 50 16.50 -9.81 -11.75
C ASP A 50 16.36 -8.40 -11.17
N VAL A 51 16.06 -7.40 -12.02
CA VAL A 51 15.85 -6.01 -11.58
C VAL A 51 14.51 -5.86 -10.86
N ARG A 52 13.46 -6.51 -11.37
CA ARG A 52 12.15 -6.55 -10.72
C ARG A 52 12.28 -7.11 -9.30
N ASP A 53 12.94 -8.26 -9.16
CA ASP A 53 13.09 -8.94 -7.87
C ASP A 53 13.93 -8.11 -6.92
N GLY A 54 15.04 -7.52 -7.39
CA GLY A 54 15.82 -6.57 -6.60
C GLY A 54 15.04 -5.33 -6.13
N CYS A 55 14.09 -4.84 -6.94
CA CYS A 55 13.20 -3.74 -6.53
C CYS A 55 12.20 -4.19 -5.45
N CYS A 56 11.61 -5.38 -5.60
CA CYS A 56 10.73 -5.97 -4.59
C CYS A 56 11.48 -6.19 -3.27
N ASP A 57 12.70 -6.72 -3.31
CA ASP A 57 13.54 -6.91 -2.13
C ASP A 57 13.87 -5.59 -1.46
N TYR A 58 14.25 -4.57 -2.24
CA TYR A 58 14.46 -3.23 -1.72
C TYR A 58 13.23 -2.72 -0.97
N LEU A 59 12.05 -2.76 -1.58
CA LEU A 59 10.80 -2.32 -0.94
C LEU A 59 10.50 -3.07 0.37
N GLN A 60 10.75 -4.38 0.41
CA GLN A 60 10.58 -5.17 1.64
C GLN A 60 11.54 -4.74 2.76
N THR A 61 12.80 -4.45 2.42
CA THR A 61 13.79 -3.98 3.41
C THR A 61 13.55 -2.56 3.91
N GLN A 62 12.80 -1.76 3.16
CA GLN A 62 12.48 -0.36 3.49
C GLN A 62 11.10 -0.19 4.14
N LEU A 63 10.41 -1.27 4.48
CA LEU A 63 9.11 -1.19 5.16
C LEU A 63 9.24 -0.44 6.49
N ASP A 64 8.41 0.59 6.62
CA ASP A 64 8.30 1.43 7.80
C ASP A 64 6.83 1.78 8.05
N ALA A 65 6.48 2.06 9.29
CA ALA A 65 5.12 2.44 9.65
C ALA A 65 4.63 3.69 8.90
N SER A 66 5.53 4.59 8.49
CA SER A 66 5.23 5.80 7.73
C SER A 66 5.02 5.61 6.22
N ASN A 67 5.37 4.44 5.66
CA ASN A 67 5.34 4.19 4.21
C ASN A 67 4.66 2.88 3.78
N CYS A 68 4.35 1.99 4.73
CA CYS A 68 3.86 0.66 4.42
C CYS A 68 2.51 0.68 3.71
N LEU A 69 1.62 1.64 4.01
CA LEU A 69 0.31 1.71 3.35
C LEU A 69 0.45 2.12 1.88
N GLY A 70 1.36 3.04 1.57
CA GLY A 70 1.65 3.45 0.20
C GLY A 70 2.38 2.38 -0.61
N ILE A 71 3.24 1.58 0.04
CA ILE A 71 3.86 0.40 -0.60
C ILE A 71 2.79 -0.68 -0.84
N ARG A 72 1.88 -0.92 0.12
CA ARG A 72 0.76 -1.86 -0.03
C ARG A 72 -0.13 -1.47 -1.22
N ASP A 73 -0.57 -0.22 -1.27
CA ASP A 73 -1.45 0.28 -2.33
C ASP A 73 -0.80 0.19 -3.71
N PHE A 74 0.48 0.61 -3.80
CA PHE A 74 1.27 0.46 -5.02
C PHE A 74 1.35 -1.02 -5.45
N SER A 75 1.64 -1.92 -4.52
CA SER A 75 1.83 -3.35 -4.81
C SER A 75 0.53 -4.02 -5.23
N HIS A 76 -0.57 -3.67 -4.57
CA HIS A 76 -1.91 -4.15 -4.91
C HIS A 76 -2.33 -3.65 -6.31
N THR A 77 -2.14 -2.36 -6.60
CA THR A 77 -2.48 -1.74 -7.89
C THR A 77 -1.76 -2.38 -9.07
N HIS A 78 -0.51 -2.81 -8.88
CA HIS A 78 0.31 -3.42 -9.93
C HIS A 78 0.33 -4.95 -9.90
N GLY A 79 -0.39 -5.58 -8.96
CA GLY A 79 -0.52 -7.04 -8.88
C GLY A 79 0.69 -7.78 -8.30
N TYR A 80 1.52 -7.13 -7.48
CA TYR A 80 2.67 -7.74 -6.80
C TYR A 80 2.21 -8.47 -5.53
N VAL A 81 1.55 -9.62 -5.69
CA VAL A 81 0.88 -10.37 -4.60
C VAL A 81 1.81 -10.72 -3.44
N GLU A 82 3.04 -11.19 -3.72
CA GLU A 82 3.99 -11.54 -2.67
C GLU A 82 4.43 -10.34 -1.83
N LEU A 83 4.62 -9.18 -2.50
CA LEU A 83 4.94 -7.93 -1.81
C LEU A 83 3.75 -7.46 -0.97
N VAL A 84 2.51 -7.55 -1.48
CA VAL A 84 1.30 -7.27 -0.70
C VAL A 84 1.26 -8.12 0.58
N ASN A 85 1.47 -9.43 0.47
CA ASN A 85 1.45 -10.32 1.64
C ASN A 85 2.54 -9.97 2.66
N CYS A 86 3.74 -9.60 2.19
CA CYS A 86 4.82 -9.15 3.05
C CYS A 86 4.44 -7.86 3.80
N VAL A 87 3.88 -6.89 3.08
CA VAL A 87 3.45 -5.61 3.65
C VAL A 87 2.28 -5.80 4.63
N ASP A 88 1.32 -6.66 4.30
CA ASP A 88 0.20 -7.01 5.18
C ASP A 88 0.71 -7.63 6.50
N THR A 89 1.66 -8.56 6.41
CA THR A 89 2.30 -9.15 7.61
C THR A 89 3.03 -8.10 8.46
N TYR A 90 3.63 -7.09 7.83
CA TYR A 90 4.23 -5.97 8.54
C TYR A 90 3.17 -5.11 9.24
N ILE A 91 2.13 -4.70 8.51
CA ILE A 91 1.03 -3.89 9.04
C ILE A 91 0.35 -4.60 10.21
N GLU A 92 0.12 -5.91 10.12
CA GLU A 92 -0.46 -6.70 11.21
C GLU A 92 0.35 -6.59 12.50
N LYS A 93 1.68 -6.69 12.41
CA LYS A 93 2.58 -6.62 13.57
C LYS A 93 2.77 -5.20 14.11
N HIS A 94 2.70 -4.20 13.24
CA HIS A 94 3.03 -2.82 13.54
C HIS A 94 1.81 -1.89 13.53
N PHE A 95 0.59 -2.43 13.50
CA PHE A 95 -0.66 -1.67 13.33
C PHE A 95 -0.78 -0.46 14.27
N ASN A 96 -0.39 -0.64 15.53
CA ASN A 96 -0.44 0.41 16.54
C ASN A 96 0.46 1.61 16.25
N GLU A 97 1.55 1.41 15.53
CA GLU A 97 2.44 2.47 15.06
C GLU A 97 1.91 3.06 13.73
N VAL A 98 1.51 2.19 12.79
CA VAL A 98 0.95 2.58 11.48
C VAL A 98 -0.23 3.53 11.61
N ARG A 99 -1.16 3.29 12.55
CA ARG A 99 -2.35 4.14 12.74
C ARG A 99 -2.04 5.57 13.20
N GLN A 100 -0.81 5.85 13.62
CA GLN A 100 -0.38 7.17 14.09
C GLN A 100 0.14 8.06 12.95
N PHE A 101 0.45 7.47 11.78
CA PHE A 101 0.96 8.22 10.63
C PHE A 101 -0.17 8.74 9.74
N GLU A 102 0.08 9.89 9.10
CA GLU A 102 -0.87 10.58 8.22
C GLU A 102 -1.32 9.71 7.04
N GLU A 103 -0.49 8.78 6.58
CA GLU A 103 -0.82 7.84 5.51
C GLU A 103 -2.08 7.02 5.82
N CYS A 104 -2.32 6.71 7.10
CA CYS A 104 -3.54 6.02 7.55
C CYS A 104 -4.80 6.91 7.40
N LEU A 105 -4.66 8.22 7.62
CA LEU A 105 -5.77 9.18 7.49
C LEU A 105 -6.17 9.41 6.02
N ASN A 106 -5.24 9.17 5.10
CA ASN A 106 -5.43 9.32 3.65
C ASN A 106 -6.03 8.08 2.97
N LEU A 107 -6.28 6.99 3.70
CA LEU A 107 -6.92 5.80 3.15
C LEU A 107 -8.33 6.11 2.62
N THR A 108 -8.70 5.41 1.55
CA THR A 108 -10.08 5.35 1.05
C THR A 108 -10.97 4.53 2.00
N HIS A 109 -12.29 4.69 1.85
CA HIS A 109 -13.25 3.92 2.63
C HIS A 109 -13.03 2.40 2.47
N GLU A 110 -12.80 1.92 1.25
CA GLU A 110 -12.56 0.51 0.94
C GLU A 110 -11.28 0.00 1.60
N GLN A 111 -10.21 0.81 1.57
CA GLN A 111 -8.94 0.47 2.23
C GLN A 111 -9.08 0.41 3.75
N VAL A 112 -9.85 1.33 4.37
CA VAL A 112 -10.12 1.28 5.81
C VAL A 112 -10.90 0.02 6.16
N ILE A 113 -11.95 -0.35 5.41
CA ILE A 113 -12.67 -1.61 5.62
C ILE A 113 -11.72 -2.80 5.53
N SER A 114 -10.89 -2.85 4.50
CA SER A 114 -9.91 -3.93 4.33
C SER A 114 -8.92 -4.01 5.49
N LEU A 115 -8.50 -2.85 6.03
CA LEU A 115 -7.53 -2.78 7.11
C LEU A 115 -8.13 -3.22 8.45
N ILE A 116 -9.30 -2.71 8.82
CA ILE A 116 -9.95 -3.02 10.11
C ILE A 116 -10.64 -4.38 10.12
N GLY A 117 -11.01 -4.90 8.94
CA GLY A 117 -11.58 -6.24 8.78
C GLY A 117 -10.53 -7.35 8.76
N ASN A 118 -9.23 -7.02 8.76
CA ASN A 118 -8.18 -8.03 8.85
C ASN A 118 -8.06 -8.52 10.29
N ASP A 119 -8.45 -9.78 10.53
CA ASP A 119 -8.36 -10.38 11.85
C ASP A 119 -6.92 -10.59 12.36
N GLY A 120 -5.92 -10.53 11.47
CA GLY A 120 -4.51 -10.66 11.79
C GLY A 120 -3.90 -9.44 12.49
N ILE A 121 -4.57 -8.28 12.51
CA ILE A 121 -3.99 -7.07 13.14
C ILE A 121 -3.75 -7.28 14.64
N SER A 122 -2.52 -7.02 15.08
CA SER A 122 -2.09 -7.15 16.47
C SER A 122 -2.50 -5.91 17.27
N VAL A 123 -3.72 -5.95 17.80
CA VAL A 123 -4.25 -4.93 18.71
C VAL A 123 -4.42 -5.47 20.13
N SER A 124 -4.23 -4.61 21.12
CA SER A 124 -4.42 -4.97 22.54
C SER A 124 -5.89 -5.01 22.93
N SER A 125 -6.72 -4.24 22.22
CA SER A 125 -8.17 -4.16 22.43
C SER A 125 -8.88 -3.71 21.14
N GLU A 126 -10.18 -3.97 21.07
CA GLU A 126 -11.04 -3.52 19.97
C GLU A 126 -11.19 -1.98 19.95
N GLU A 127 -10.94 -1.33 21.09
CA GLU A 127 -10.94 0.12 21.23
C GLU A 127 -9.87 0.79 20.36
N GLU A 128 -8.69 0.17 20.19
CA GLU A 128 -7.62 0.70 19.32
C GLU A 128 -8.05 0.77 17.85
N VAL A 129 -8.83 -0.22 17.39
CA VAL A 129 -9.38 -0.25 16.03
C VAL A 129 -10.48 0.80 15.88
N TYR A 130 -11.33 0.94 16.90
CA TYR A 130 -12.36 1.97 16.92
C TYR A 130 -11.76 3.38 16.89
N GLU A 131 -10.73 3.66 17.68
CA GLU A 131 -10.02 4.95 17.65
C GLU A 131 -9.47 5.27 16.26
N CYS A 132 -8.90 4.28 15.58
CA CYS A 132 -8.41 4.42 14.21
C CYS A 132 -9.54 4.90 13.26
N VAL A 133 -10.70 4.24 13.32
CA VAL A 133 -11.88 4.62 12.51
C VAL A 133 -12.37 6.02 12.84
N ILE A 134 -12.47 6.38 14.12
CA ILE A 134 -12.93 7.70 14.55
C ILE A 134 -11.95 8.80 14.12
N ASN A 135 -10.65 8.56 14.24
CA ASN A 135 -9.63 9.51 13.79
C ASN A 135 -9.70 9.71 12.27
N TRP A 136 -9.90 8.63 11.51
CA TRP A 136 -10.09 8.71 10.06
C TRP A 136 -11.34 9.50 9.67
N ILE A 137 -12.48 9.29 10.34
CA ILE A 137 -13.71 10.07 10.08
C ILE A 137 -13.49 11.55 10.43
N ARG A 138 -12.88 11.84 11.58
CA ARG A 138 -12.66 13.22 12.06
C ARG A 138 -11.70 14.03 11.18
N TYR A 139 -10.80 13.37 10.46
CA TYR A 139 -9.89 14.04 9.53
C TYR A 139 -10.62 14.69 8.36
N ASP A 140 -11.67 14.05 7.83
CA ASP A 140 -12.50 14.62 6.76
C ASP A 140 -13.99 14.26 6.96
N PRO A 141 -14.71 14.93 7.88
CA PRO A 141 -16.04 14.50 8.33
C PRO A 141 -17.09 14.55 7.21
N THR A 142 -17.06 15.58 6.37
CA THR A 142 -18.14 15.86 5.40
C THR A 142 -18.38 14.69 4.43
N PRO A 143 -17.36 14.10 3.77
CA PRO A 143 -17.56 12.93 2.93
C PRO A 143 -17.56 11.61 3.72
N ARG A 144 -17.04 11.55 4.96
CA ARG A 144 -16.82 10.29 5.68
C ARG A 144 -17.90 9.93 6.70
N GLU A 145 -18.66 10.89 7.21
CA GLU A 145 -19.73 10.65 8.18
C GLU A 145 -20.75 9.60 7.70
N GLN A 146 -21.05 9.59 6.40
CA GLN A 146 -21.96 8.62 5.79
C GLN A 146 -21.50 7.16 5.94
N TYR A 147 -20.19 6.92 6.03
CA TYR A 147 -19.61 5.57 6.13
C TYR A 147 -19.56 5.04 7.56
N THR A 148 -19.85 5.87 8.57
CA THR A 148 -19.76 5.49 9.98
C THR A 148 -20.54 4.21 10.28
N ALA A 149 -21.79 4.13 9.82
CA ALA A 149 -22.64 2.96 10.08
C ALA A 149 -22.09 1.68 9.43
N ASP A 150 -21.47 1.78 8.26
CA ASP A 150 -20.96 0.63 7.53
C ASP A 150 -19.60 0.17 8.06
N LEU A 151 -18.74 1.10 8.49
CA LEU A 151 -17.49 0.81 9.18
C LEU A 151 -17.72 0.12 10.53
N MET A 152 -18.77 0.53 11.27
CA MET A 152 -19.16 -0.12 12.53
C MET A 152 -19.71 -1.54 12.32
N LYS A 153 -20.38 -1.80 11.19
CA LYS A 153 -20.91 -3.15 10.87
C LYS A 153 -19.83 -4.12 10.39
N HIS A 154 -18.89 -3.64 9.59
CA HIS A 154 -17.82 -4.48 9.03
C HIS A 154 -16.80 -4.89 10.08
N ASN A 155 -16.77 -4.19 11.21
CA ASN A 155 -15.99 -4.61 12.34
C ASN A 155 -16.85 -5.49 13.27
N ASN A 156 -16.86 -6.80 13.02
CA ASN A 156 -17.48 -7.79 13.92
C ASN A 156 -16.88 -7.75 15.35
N ARG A 157 -15.79 -7.00 15.55
CA ARG A 157 -15.18 -6.66 16.85
C ARG A 157 -15.80 -5.43 17.53
N ILE A 158 -16.83 -4.80 16.97
CA ILE A 158 -17.47 -3.59 17.55
C ILE A 158 -18.96 -3.85 17.76
N GLU A 159 -19.31 -4.98 18.37
CA GLU A 159 -20.73 -5.31 18.66
C GLU A 159 -21.38 -4.36 19.70
N LEU A 160 -20.62 -3.50 20.40
CA LEU A 160 -21.10 -2.83 21.62
C LEU A 160 -21.44 -1.33 21.51
N ILE A 161 -21.06 -0.62 20.45
CA ILE A 161 -21.13 0.87 20.46
C ILE A 161 -22.45 1.43 19.87
N ALA A 162 -23.26 0.61 19.19
CA ALA A 162 -24.60 0.99 18.75
C ALA A 162 -25.57 1.33 19.92
N LYS A 163 -25.21 1.04 21.18
CA LYS A 163 -25.98 1.43 22.37
C LYS A 163 -25.61 2.81 22.95
N ILE A 164 -24.50 3.42 22.55
CA ILE A 164 -24.01 4.68 23.14
C ILE A 164 -24.37 5.90 22.27
N SER A 165 -24.40 5.74 20.94
CA SER A 165 -24.88 6.79 20.02
C SER A 165 -26.41 7.04 20.09
N SER A 166 -27.14 6.32 20.94
CA SER A 166 -28.59 6.42 21.11
C SER A 166 -29.01 7.00 22.47
N LYS A 167 -28.17 7.81 23.12
CA LYS A 167 -28.65 8.68 24.21
C LYS A 167 -28.73 10.13 23.71
N PRO A 168 -29.89 10.79 23.91
CA PRO A 168 -30.13 12.16 23.47
C PRO A 168 -29.25 13.17 24.21
#